data_AF-A0A1B6LIP9-F1
#
_entry.id   AF-A0A1B6LIP9-F1
#
_cell.length_a   1.000
_cell.length_b   1.000
_cell.length_c   1.000
_cell.angle_alpha   90.00
_cell.angle_beta   90.00
_cell.angle_gamma   90.00
#
_symmetry.space_group_name_H-M   'P 1'
#
loop_
_entity.id
_entity.type
_entity.pdbx_description
1 polymer ?
#
loop_
_entity_poly.entity_id
_entity_poly.type
_entity_poly.pdbx_seq_one_letter_code
_entity_poly.pdbx_strand_id
1 'polypeptide(L)'
;MNNEETAKKLADSYAAYVKVDNEKEMRSLYESIEDTLTRLEELESGIKMLQVEREKFSSCDFTAARFNLNALCQRIHKLDEMSKTVLKDVEALEPLVDEAEASLVNSTEGKLKSLLKPLFHMRLDTMPPATSGQTTAQYTPPNSFKTSEFFPKSVDEEVLSTSASSLSEHSVL
;
A
#
# COMPACT_ATOMS: atom_id res chain seq x y z
N MET A 1 48.05 -20.54 88.23
CA MET A 1 47.18 -19.75 87.33
C MET A 1 46.05 -19.18 88.17
N ASN A 2 45.86 -17.86 88.17
CA ASN A 2 44.87 -17.19 89.01
C ASN A 2 43.48 -17.32 88.37
N ASN A 3 42.53 -17.96 89.06
CA ASN A 3 41.15 -18.16 88.58
C ASN A 3 40.41 -16.85 88.29
N GLU A 4 40.80 -15.76 88.93
CA GLU A 4 40.22 -14.44 88.71
C GLU A 4 40.63 -13.84 87.36
N GLU A 5 41.85 -14.12 86.90
CA GLU A 5 42.33 -13.63 85.60
C GLU A 5 41.67 -14.37 84.45
N THR A 6 41.39 -15.67 84.61
CA THR A 6 40.68 -16.47 83.60
C THR A 6 39.21 -16.07 83.52
N ALA A 7 38.55 -15.82 84.66
CA ALA A 7 37.18 -15.31 84.70
C ALA A 7 37.05 -13.94 84.03
N LYS A 8 38.02 -13.04 84.27
CA LYS A 8 38.05 -11.72 83.64
C LYS A 8 38.25 -11.80 82.13
N LYS A 9 39.23 -12.60 81.67
CA LYS A 9 39.43 -12.83 80.22
C LYS A 9 38.20 -13.44 79.55
N LEU A 10 37.50 -14.34 80.22
CA LEU A 10 36.27 -14.93 79.71
C LEU A 10 35.14 -13.90 79.61
N ALA A 11 34.94 -13.09 80.67
CA ALA A 11 33.96 -12.01 80.68
C ALA A 11 34.22 -10.96 79.60
N ASP A 12 35.49 -10.55 79.43
CA ASP A 12 35.90 -9.61 78.39
C ASP A 12 35.69 -10.20 76.98
N SER A 13 35.95 -11.49 76.79
CA SER A 13 35.72 -12.19 75.52
C SER A 13 34.22 -12.27 75.19
N TYR A 14 33.36 -12.55 76.17
CA TYR A 14 31.89 -12.56 75.98
C TYR A 14 31.34 -11.15 75.75
N ALA A 15 31.84 -10.14 76.47
CA ALA A 15 31.44 -8.74 76.27
C ALA A 15 31.83 -8.23 74.87
N ALA A 16 32.98 -8.66 74.34
CA ALA A 16 33.40 -8.36 72.97
C ALA A 16 32.52 -9.09 71.92
N TYR A 17 32.09 -10.32 72.19
CA TYR A 17 31.22 -11.07 71.28
C TYR A 17 29.80 -10.48 71.20
N VAL A 18 29.30 -9.89 72.29
CA VAL A 18 27.97 -9.24 72.33
C VAL A 18 27.97 -7.86 71.67
N LYS A 19 29.15 -7.26 71.39
CA LYS A 19 29.26 -6.06 70.54
C LYS A 19 29.10 -6.42 69.07
N VAL A 20 27.91 -6.91 68.71
CA VAL A 20 27.46 -6.92 67.32
C VAL A 20 27.06 -5.50 66.97
N ASP A 21 27.77 -4.91 66.01
CA ASP A 21 27.49 -3.56 65.51
C ASP A 21 26.28 -3.61 64.57
N ASN A 22 25.08 -3.68 65.17
CA ASN A 22 23.81 -3.69 64.44
C ASN A 22 23.62 -2.43 63.59
N GLU A 23 24.25 -1.31 63.95
CA GLU A 23 24.13 -0.06 63.20
C GLU A 23 24.82 -0.18 61.84
N LYS A 24 25.99 -0.83 61.79
CA LYS A 24 26.69 -1.12 60.55
C LYS A 24 25.91 -2.05 59.63
N GLU A 25 25.34 -3.13 60.17
CA GLU A 25 24.54 -4.07 59.36
C GLU A 25 23.24 -3.44 58.86
N MET A 26 22.54 -2.68 59.72
CA MET A 26 21.35 -1.94 59.33
C MET A 26 21.64 -0.91 58.24
N ARG A 27 22.78 -0.20 58.33
CA ARG A 27 23.17 0.80 57.32
C ARG A 27 23.34 0.19 55.93
N SER A 28 24.04 -0.94 55.83
CA SER A 28 24.19 -1.66 54.55
C SER A 28 22.84 -2.12 53.98
N LEU A 29 21.92 -2.48 54.86
CA LEU A 29 20.57 -2.91 54.48
C LEU A 29 19.72 -1.73 53.99
N TYR A 30 19.79 -0.57 54.65
CA TYR A 30 19.16 0.68 54.19
C TYR A 30 19.72 1.12 52.83
N GLU A 31 21.04 1.12 52.66
CA GLU A 31 21.68 1.46 51.39
C GLU A 31 21.20 0.54 50.25
N SER A 32 21.09 -0.76 50.52
CA SER A 32 20.56 -1.73 49.54
C SER A 32 19.09 -1.50 49.20
N ILE A 33 18.27 -1.12 50.19
CA ILE A 33 16.85 -0.80 49.96
C ILE A 33 16.74 0.45 49.09
N GLU A 34 17.53 1.48 49.38
CA GLU A 34 17.47 2.77 48.69
C GLU A 34 17.96 2.67 47.23
N ASP A 35 19.01 1.88 46.98
CA ASP A 35 19.43 1.52 45.61
C ASP A 35 18.32 0.78 44.86
N THR A 36 17.65 -0.17 45.52
CA THR A 36 16.55 -0.94 44.90
C THR A 36 15.36 -0.04 44.59
N LEU A 37 15.01 0.89 45.49
CA LEU A 37 13.94 1.86 45.27
C LEU A 37 14.26 2.79 44.10
N THR A 38 15.47 3.34 44.05
CA THR A 38 15.93 4.19 42.94
C THR A 38 15.80 3.45 41.60
N ARG A 39 16.25 2.20 41.57
CA ARG A 39 16.20 1.37 40.36
C ARG A 39 14.78 0.99 39.93
N LEU A 40 13.85 0.89 40.88
CA LEU A 40 12.42 0.71 40.59
C LEU A 40 11.80 1.98 40.00
N GLU A 41 12.14 3.16 40.50
CA GLU A 41 11.69 4.43 39.94
C GLU A 41 12.21 4.64 38.52
N GLU A 42 13.46 4.28 38.25
CA GLU A 42 14.04 4.29 36.90
C GLU A 42 13.30 3.33 35.95
N LEU A 43 12.97 2.13 36.42
CA LEU A 43 12.19 1.15 35.66
C LEU A 43 10.78 1.66 35.37
N GLU A 44 10.10 2.25 36.35
CA GLU A 44 8.77 2.83 36.16
C GLU A 44 8.81 3.96 35.12
N SER A 45 9.82 4.83 35.21
CA SER A 45 10.06 5.90 34.24
C SER A 45 10.29 5.34 32.82
N GLY A 46 11.11 4.31 32.69
CA GLY A 46 11.36 3.62 31.42
C GLY A 46 10.09 3.00 30.82
N ILE A 47 9.26 2.36 31.65
CA ILE A 47 7.97 1.81 31.21
C ILE A 47 7.03 2.91 30.74
N LYS A 48 6.92 4.03 31.46
CA LYS A 48 6.10 5.18 31.05
C LYS A 48 6.56 5.74 29.69
N MET A 49 7.87 5.86 29.48
CA MET A 49 8.42 6.30 28.20
C MET A 49 8.04 5.36 27.05
N LEU A 50 8.15 4.04 27.26
CA LEU A 50 7.75 3.04 26.27
C LEU A 50 6.24 3.05 25.99
N GLN A 51 5.41 3.30 26.99
CA GLN A 51 3.96 3.44 26.81
C GLN A 51 3.63 4.66 25.93
N VAL A 52 4.25 5.82 26.21
CA VAL A 52 4.09 7.02 25.38
C VAL A 52 4.55 6.78 23.94
N GLU A 53 5.65 6.07 23.75
CA GLU A 53 6.15 5.74 22.42
C GLU A 53 5.22 4.75 21.69
N ARG A 54 4.73 3.72 22.39
CA ARG A 54 3.72 2.79 21.87
C ARG A 54 2.45 3.52 21.46
N GLU A 55 1.98 4.49 22.24
CA GLU A 55 0.79 5.28 21.90
C GLU A 55 0.96 6.04 20.58
N LYS A 56 2.14 6.64 20.35
CA LYS A 56 2.47 7.31 19.07
C LYS A 56 2.41 6.36 17.87
N PHE A 57 2.82 5.11 18.04
CA PHE A 57 2.74 4.11 16.96
C PHE A 57 1.36 3.49 16.82
N SER A 58 0.58 3.39 17.90
CA SER A 58 -0.78 2.86 17.87
C SER A 58 -1.80 3.80 17.20
N SER A 59 -1.50 5.10 17.13
CA SER A 59 -2.32 6.06 16.36
C SER A 59 -2.10 5.96 14.86
N CYS A 60 -1.00 5.34 14.40
CA CYS A 60 -0.86 4.97 13.01
C CYS A 60 -1.64 3.67 12.80
N ASP A 61 -2.85 3.80 12.26
CA ASP A 61 -3.66 2.65 11.84
C ASP A 61 -2.98 1.96 10.64
N PHE A 62 -1.93 1.21 10.95
CA PHE A 62 -1.12 0.43 10.00
C PHE A 62 -2.01 -0.55 9.23
N THR A 63 -3.10 -0.99 9.86
CA THR A 63 -4.11 -1.83 9.25
C THR A 63 -4.85 -1.08 8.15
N ALA A 64 -5.35 0.13 8.41
CA ALA A 64 -5.96 0.98 7.39
C ALA A 64 -4.99 1.33 6.26
N ALA A 65 -3.75 1.68 6.58
CA ALA A 65 -2.71 1.94 5.57
C ALA A 65 -2.44 0.72 4.68
N ARG A 66 -2.38 -0.47 5.27
CA ARG A 66 -2.23 -1.75 4.55
C ARG A 66 -3.44 -2.06 3.66
N PHE A 67 -4.65 -1.80 4.12
CA PHE A 67 -5.87 -1.99 3.32
C PHE A 67 -5.88 -1.04 2.11
N ASN A 68 -5.58 0.25 2.32
CA ASN A 68 -5.50 1.24 1.26
C ASN A 68 -4.43 0.89 0.22
N LEU A 69 -3.27 0.42 0.67
CA LEU A 69 -2.18 0.02 -0.22
C LEU A 69 -2.57 -1.21 -1.04
N ASN A 70 -3.22 -2.21 -0.45
CA ASN A 70 -3.75 -3.36 -1.19
C ASN A 70 -4.79 -2.95 -2.24
N ALA A 71 -5.73 -2.08 -1.88
CA ALA A 71 -6.74 -1.58 -2.80
C ALA A 71 -6.10 -0.83 -3.98
N LEU A 72 -5.07 -0.02 -3.72
CA LEU A 72 -4.32 0.67 -4.77
C LEU A 72 -3.59 -0.31 -5.69
N CYS A 73 -2.90 -1.32 -5.13
CA CYS A 73 -2.25 -2.36 -5.93
C CYS A 73 -3.25 -3.11 -6.83
N GLN A 74 -4.42 -3.48 -6.31
CA GLN A 74 -5.46 -4.11 -7.11
C GLN A 74 -5.93 -3.22 -8.26
N ARG A 75 -6.11 -1.91 -8.00
CA ARG A 75 -6.50 -0.94 -9.02
C ARG A 75 -5.42 -0.77 -10.09
N ILE A 76 -4.14 -0.79 -9.71
CA ILE A 76 -3.01 -0.78 -10.67
C ILE A 76 -3.02 -2.04 -11.53
N HIS A 77 -3.23 -3.23 -10.95
CA HIS A 77 -3.33 -4.47 -11.72
C HIS A 77 -4.48 -4.43 -12.73
N LYS A 78 -5.64 -3.89 -12.34
CA LYS A 78 -6.78 -3.72 -13.26
C LYS A 78 -6.49 -2.74 -14.39
N LEU A 79 -5.74 -1.68 -14.11
CA LEU A 79 -5.30 -0.75 -15.15
C LEU A 79 -4.33 -1.40 -16.15
N ASP A 80 -3.38 -2.20 -15.66
CA ASP A 80 -2.45 -2.95 -16.51
C ASP A 80 -3.18 -3.96 -17.40
N GLU A 81 -4.16 -4.68 -16.86
CA GLU A 81 -5.03 -5.60 -17.61
C GLU A 81 -5.81 -4.87 -18.72
N MET A 82 -6.37 -3.71 -18.41
CA MET A 82 -7.07 -2.86 -19.39
C MET A 82 -6.11 -2.39 -20.48
N SER A 83 -4.92 -1.92 -20.11
CA SER A 83 -3.90 -1.45 -21.06
C SER A 83 -3.47 -2.56 -22.02
N LYS A 84 -3.32 -3.79 -21.54
CA LYS A 84 -2.99 -4.96 -22.38
C LYS A 84 -4.12 -5.29 -23.36
N THR A 85 -5.37 -5.16 -22.92
CA THR A 85 -6.54 -5.35 -23.79
C THR A 85 -6.54 -4.30 -24.91
N VAL A 86 -6.35 -3.02 -24.58
CA VAL A 86 -6.25 -1.94 -25.59
C VAL A 86 -5.15 -2.22 -26.59
N LEU A 87 -3.96 -2.59 -26.11
CA LEU A 87 -2.83 -2.89 -26.98
C LEU A 87 -3.18 -4.01 -27.97
N LYS A 88 -3.75 -5.11 -27.47
CA LYS A 88 -4.17 -6.24 -28.30
C LYS A 88 -5.21 -5.83 -29.35
N ASP A 89 -6.17 -4.99 -28.98
CA ASP A 89 -7.21 -4.52 -29.91
C ASP A 89 -6.62 -3.62 -31.00
N VAL A 90 -5.64 -2.77 -30.65
CA VAL A 90 -4.92 -1.93 -31.62
C VAL A 90 -4.07 -2.79 -32.56
N GLU A 91 -3.31 -3.75 -32.04
CA GLU A 91 -2.52 -4.69 -32.83
C GLU A 91 -3.39 -5.54 -33.78
N ALA A 92 -4.62 -5.86 -33.38
CA ALA A 92 -5.58 -6.57 -34.23
C ALA A 92 -6.22 -5.66 -35.30
N LEU A 93 -6.38 -4.37 -35.02
CA LEU A 93 -6.99 -3.40 -35.93
C LEU A 93 -6.00 -2.95 -37.03
N GLU A 94 -4.73 -2.80 -36.70
CA GLU A 94 -3.67 -2.34 -37.61
C GLU A 94 -3.65 -3.11 -38.95
N PRO A 95 -3.58 -4.45 -39.01
CA PRO A 95 -3.55 -5.18 -40.28
C PRO A 95 -4.88 -5.08 -41.06
N LEU A 96 -6.02 -4.92 -40.38
CA LEU A 96 -7.32 -4.74 -41.04
C LEU A 96 -7.41 -3.39 -41.73
N VAL A 97 -6.82 -2.35 -41.12
CA VAL A 97 -6.71 -1.02 -41.72
C VAL A 97 -5.75 -1.05 -42.90
N ASP A 98 -4.57 -1.69 -42.75
CA ASP A 98 -3.60 -1.84 -43.84
C ASP A 98 -4.23 -2.55 -45.07
N GLU A 99 -5.00 -3.62 -44.85
CA GLU A 99 -5.71 -4.33 -45.91
C GLU A 99 -6.79 -3.47 -46.58
N ALA A 100 -7.58 -2.74 -45.78
CA ALA A 100 -8.61 -1.85 -46.29
C ALA A 100 -8.01 -0.69 -47.10
N GLU A 101 -6.90 -0.11 -46.64
CA GLU A 101 -6.17 0.93 -47.35
C GLU A 101 -5.58 0.41 -48.66
N ALA A 102 -4.95 -0.77 -48.67
CA ALA A 102 -4.44 -1.40 -49.88
C ALA A 102 -5.55 -1.67 -50.92
N SER A 103 -6.70 -2.15 -50.48
CA SER A 103 -7.89 -2.35 -51.32
C SER A 103 -8.42 -1.02 -51.90
N LEU A 104 -8.44 0.04 -51.09
CA LEU A 104 -8.87 1.37 -51.51
C LEU A 104 -7.90 2.05 -52.49
N VAL A 105 -6.58 1.89 -52.29
CA VAL A 105 -5.54 2.40 -53.21
C VAL A 105 -5.74 1.81 -54.62
N ASN A 106 -6.11 0.54 -54.69
CA ASN A 106 -6.38 -0.20 -55.92
C ASN A 106 -7.75 0.09 -56.54
N SER A 107 -8.65 0.77 -55.81
CA SER A 107 -9.96 1.17 -56.31
C SER A 107 -9.89 2.54 -57.02
N THR A 108 -10.43 2.60 -58.23
CA THR A 108 -10.30 3.72 -59.19
C THR A 108 -11.18 4.94 -58.85
N GLU A 109 -11.81 5.01 -57.67
CA GLU A 109 -12.63 6.14 -57.25
C GLU A 109 -11.79 7.26 -56.62
N GLY A 110 -11.22 8.10 -57.49
CA GLY A 110 -10.24 9.16 -57.18
C GLY A 110 -10.68 10.34 -56.29
N LYS A 111 -11.68 10.21 -55.41
CA LYS A 111 -12.12 11.30 -54.52
C LYS A 111 -11.74 11.13 -53.03
N LEU A 112 -11.69 9.89 -52.52
CA LEU A 112 -11.29 9.61 -51.13
C LEU A 112 -9.79 9.73 -50.86
N LYS A 113 -8.96 9.63 -51.92
CA LYS A 113 -7.50 9.76 -51.85
C LYS A 113 -7.02 11.15 -51.38
N SER A 114 -7.88 12.16 -51.28
CA SER A 114 -7.50 13.52 -50.88
C SER A 114 -7.70 13.81 -49.38
N LEU A 115 -8.58 13.04 -48.71
CA LEU A 115 -8.97 13.32 -47.32
C LEU A 115 -8.07 12.65 -46.27
N LEU A 116 -7.38 11.55 -46.64
CA LEU A 116 -6.54 10.78 -45.72
C LEU A 116 -5.04 11.08 -45.85
N LYS A 117 -4.65 11.89 -46.83
CA LYS A 117 -3.25 12.30 -47.06
C LYS A 117 -2.52 12.97 -45.89
N PRO A 118 -3.15 13.78 -45.00
CA PRO A 118 -2.38 14.42 -43.94
C PRO A 118 -1.92 13.45 -42.84
N LEU A 119 -2.42 12.20 -42.79
CA LEU A 119 -2.12 11.25 -41.71
C LEU A 119 -1.01 10.23 -42.06
N PHE A 120 -0.72 9.97 -43.34
CA PHE A 120 0.08 8.80 -43.75
C PHE A 120 1.32 9.13 -44.62
N HIS A 121 2.10 10.15 -44.27
CA HIS A 121 3.37 10.47 -44.97
C HIS A 121 4.56 9.55 -44.61
N MET A 122 4.34 8.26 -44.36
CA MET A 122 5.41 7.28 -44.14
C MET A 122 5.50 6.33 -45.33
N ARG A 123 6.40 6.69 -46.26
CA ARG A 123 7.14 5.87 -47.23
C ARG A 123 6.44 4.63 -47.80
N LEU A 124 5.90 4.78 -49.00
CA LEU A 124 5.50 3.65 -49.86
C LEU A 124 6.32 3.69 -51.16
N ASP A 125 7.52 3.10 -51.14
CA ASP A 125 8.22 2.73 -52.36
C ASP A 125 8.25 1.20 -52.47
N THR A 126 7.68 0.72 -53.58
CA THR A 126 7.88 -0.59 -54.23
C THR A 126 7.11 -1.81 -53.71
N MET A 127 5.95 -2.11 -54.31
CA MET A 127 5.59 -3.48 -54.72
C MET A 127 4.52 -3.51 -55.84
N PRO A 128 4.53 -4.56 -56.71
CA PRO A 128 3.75 -4.63 -57.95
C PRO A 128 2.28 -5.04 -57.73
N PRO A 129 1.39 -4.80 -58.72
CA PRO A 129 -0.06 -4.92 -58.55
C PRO A 129 -0.51 -6.40 -58.56
N ALA A 130 -1.16 -6.84 -57.49
CA ALA A 130 -1.82 -8.13 -57.43
C ALA A 130 -3.30 -8.01 -57.83
N THR A 131 -3.71 -8.95 -58.67
CA THR A 131 -4.96 -9.10 -59.40
C THR A 131 -6.22 -9.02 -58.53
N SER A 132 -7.21 -8.30 -59.07
CA SER A 132 -8.58 -8.16 -58.62
C SER A 132 -9.31 -9.48 -58.36
N GLY A 133 -9.72 -9.70 -57.12
CA GLY A 133 -10.85 -10.54 -56.73
C GLY A 133 -11.73 -9.73 -55.78
N GLN A 134 -12.90 -9.29 -56.24
CA GLN A 134 -13.92 -8.65 -55.40
C GLN A 134 -14.49 -9.70 -54.43
N THR A 135 -13.90 -9.80 -53.25
CA THR A 135 -14.60 -10.29 -52.06
C THR A 135 -14.93 -9.08 -51.22
N THR A 136 -16.22 -8.70 -51.19
CA THR A 136 -16.74 -7.72 -50.23
C THR A 136 -16.55 -8.30 -48.84
N ALA A 137 -15.42 -8.00 -48.20
CA ALA A 137 -15.17 -8.37 -46.82
C ALA A 137 -16.29 -7.78 -45.96
N GLN A 138 -17.10 -8.66 -45.37
CA GLN A 138 -18.19 -8.26 -44.48
C GLN A 138 -17.57 -7.66 -43.23
N TYR A 139 -17.71 -6.34 -43.05
CA TYR A 139 -17.23 -5.65 -41.86
C TYR A 139 -17.88 -6.24 -40.61
N THR A 140 -17.04 -6.69 -39.68
CA THR A 140 -17.48 -7.05 -38.32
C THR A 140 -16.95 -5.98 -37.37
N PRO A 141 -17.83 -5.31 -36.59
CA PRO A 141 -17.40 -4.29 -35.66
C PRO A 141 -16.45 -4.88 -34.61
N PRO A 142 -15.35 -4.18 -34.25
CA PRO A 142 -14.46 -4.60 -33.18
C PRO A 142 -15.21 -4.80 -31.87
N ASN A 143 -14.76 -5.78 -31.08
CA ASN A 143 -15.32 -6.02 -29.76
C ASN A 143 -14.99 -4.85 -28.83
N SER A 144 -15.98 -4.02 -28.48
CA SER A 144 -15.78 -2.90 -27.56
C SER A 144 -15.89 -3.37 -26.12
N PHE A 145 -14.84 -3.19 -25.32
CA PHE A 145 -14.90 -3.40 -23.87
C PHE A 145 -15.30 -2.09 -23.16
N LYS A 146 -15.92 -2.21 -21.99
CA LYS A 146 -16.27 -1.04 -21.14
C LYS A 146 -15.30 -0.90 -19.98
N THR A 147 -14.95 0.33 -19.63
CA THR A 147 -14.12 0.62 -18.45
C THR A 147 -14.76 0.14 -17.15
N SER A 148 -16.08 0.03 -17.10
CA SER A 148 -16.84 -0.55 -15.99
C SER A 148 -16.55 -2.03 -15.73
N GLU A 149 -16.02 -2.76 -16.72
CA GLU A 149 -15.61 -4.17 -16.58
C GLU A 149 -14.29 -4.29 -15.80
N PHE A 150 -13.45 -3.24 -15.82
CA PHE A 150 -12.17 -3.17 -15.11
C PHE A 150 -12.27 -2.41 -13.79
N PHE A 151 -13.17 -1.42 -13.73
CA PHE A 151 -13.42 -0.58 -12.56
C PHE A 151 -14.93 -0.57 -12.26
N PRO A 152 -15.47 -1.63 -11.61
CA PRO A 152 -16.86 -1.63 -11.19
C PRO A 152 -17.11 -0.48 -10.21
N LYS A 153 -18.25 0.21 -10.38
CA LYS A 153 -18.64 1.29 -9.46
C LYS A 153 -18.78 0.70 -8.06
N SER A 154 -18.07 1.26 -7.10
CA SER A 154 -18.28 0.93 -5.69
C SER A 154 -19.73 1.27 -5.30
N VAL A 155 -20.32 0.47 -4.42
CA VAL A 155 -21.70 0.61 -3.90
C VAL A 155 -22.00 2.04 -3.38
N ASP A 156 -20.96 2.78 -2.98
CA ASP A 156 -21.07 4.18 -2.52
C ASP A 156 -21.40 5.20 -3.63
N GLU A 157 -21.20 4.89 -4.91
CA GLU A 157 -21.58 5.78 -6.03
C GLU A 157 -23.05 5.66 -6.44
N GLU A 158 -23.75 4.59 -6.05
CA GLU A 158 -25.13 4.35 -6.48
C GLU A 158 -26.13 5.28 -5.77
N VAL A 159 -25.80 5.69 -4.53
CA VAL A 159 -26.62 6.60 -3.71
C VAL A 159 -26.55 8.05 -4.21
N LEU A 160 -25.45 8.46 -4.85
CA LEU A 160 -25.32 9.81 -5.41
C LEU A 160 -26.05 9.95 -6.77
N SER A 161 -26.15 8.86 -7.54
CA SER A 161 -26.80 8.91 -8.86
C SER A 161 -28.33 8.91 -8.80
N THR A 162 -28.93 8.33 -7.75
CA THR A 162 -30.38 8.30 -7.54
C THR A 162 -30.95 9.64 -7.06
N SER A 163 -30.13 10.47 -6.42
CA SER A 163 -30.54 11.81 -5.97
C SER A 163 -30.63 12.82 -7.13
N ALA A 164 -29.79 12.68 -8.15
CA ALA A 164 -29.77 13.58 -9.31
C ALA A 164 -30.98 13.40 -10.24
N SER A 165 -31.55 12.19 -10.32
CA SER A 165 -32.73 11.93 -11.16
C SER A 165 -34.05 12.43 -10.57
N SER A 166 -34.12 12.70 -9.26
CA SER A 166 -35.36 13.20 -8.62
C SER A 166 -35.57 14.72 -8.74
N LEU A 167 -34.52 15.47 -9.09
CA LEU A 167 -34.58 16.94 -9.24
C LEU A 167 -35.01 17.40 -10.63
N SER A 168 -35.07 16.50 -11.63
CA SER A 168 -35.51 16.84 -12.99
C SER A 168 -37.02 16.71 -13.24
N GLU A 169 -37.81 16.18 -12.30
CA GLU A 169 -39.26 15.96 -12.51
C GLU A 169 -40.18 17.03 -11.89
N HIS A 170 -39.65 18.03 -11.18
CA HIS A 170 -40.48 19.08 -10.55
C HIS A 170 -40.34 20.50 -11.10
N SER A 171 -39.77 20.67 -12.30
CA SER A 171 -39.70 21.97 -12.99
C SER A 171 -40.47 21.95 -14.32
N VAL A 172 -41.71 21.48 -14.28
CA VAL A 172 -42.72 21.79 -15.30
C VAL A 172 -44.04 22.04 -14.57
N LEU A 173 -44.27 23.29 -14.19
CA LEU A 173 -45.57 23.94 -14.13
C LEU A 173 -45.36 25.45 -14.23
#